data_AF-A0A7Y0SM82-F1
#
_entry.id   AF-A0A7Y0SM82-F1
#
_cell.length_a   1.000
_cell.length_b   1.000
_cell.length_c   1.000
_cell.angle_alpha   90.00
_cell.angle_beta   90.00
_cell.angle_gamma   90.00
#
_symmetry.space_group_name_H-M   'P 1'
#
loop_
_entity.id
_entity.type
_entity.pdbx_description
1 polymer ?
#
loop_
_entity_poly.entity_id
_entity_poly.type
_entity_poly.pdbx_seq_one_letter_code
_entity_poly.pdbx_strand_id
1 'polypeptide(L)'
;MFDKNKVNPILTEFGFELKNTSGFGDDYRYELGNGWEVTAYCSFVGNPFANNVDNTKYEEVNIHLFDCIGTEYICKSVDSLKEKLAKVVETLKSNSDDDDILKCPECNRYVGVKRPTRGQKWKPFLSCKGMIVQGRGKNKDVLCRGVSKKLRAEVIF
;
A
#
# COMPACT_ATOMS: atom_id res chain seq x y z
N MET A 1 -10.91 -10.26 -10.24
CA MET A 1 -10.38 -10.01 -11.59
C MET A 1 -11.22 -8.93 -12.24
N PHE A 2 -10.59 -7.84 -12.65
CA PHE A 2 -11.25 -6.64 -13.16
C PHE A 2 -10.74 -6.37 -14.56
N ASP A 3 -11.64 -5.99 -15.46
CA ASP A 3 -11.23 -5.53 -16.78
C ASP A 3 -10.47 -4.21 -16.65
N LYS A 4 -9.26 -4.16 -17.22
CA LYS A 4 -8.42 -2.96 -17.24
C LYS A 4 -9.17 -1.76 -17.83
N ASN A 5 -9.99 -1.98 -18.85
CA ASN A 5 -10.76 -0.94 -19.53
C ASN A 5 -11.89 -0.37 -18.66
N LYS A 6 -12.23 -1.03 -17.54
CA LYS A 6 -13.18 -0.50 -16.56
C LYS A 6 -12.50 0.25 -15.41
N VAL A 7 -11.29 -0.15 -15.05
CA VAL A 7 -10.52 0.47 -13.95
C VAL A 7 -9.83 1.76 -14.39
N ASN A 8 -9.20 1.75 -15.57
CA ASN A 8 -8.43 2.90 -16.06
C ASN A 8 -9.28 4.19 -16.16
N PRO A 9 -10.51 4.19 -16.72
CA PRO A 9 -11.34 5.39 -16.74
C PRO A 9 -11.65 5.93 -15.33
N ILE A 10 -11.92 5.05 -14.35
CA ILE A 10 -12.21 5.49 -12.97
C ILE A 10 -11.02 6.23 -12.36
N LEU A 11 -9.81 5.68 -12.52
CA LEU A 11 -8.60 6.28 -11.97
C LEU A 11 -8.28 7.61 -12.67
N THR A 12 -8.33 7.62 -14.01
CA THR A 12 -8.00 8.81 -14.80
C THR A 12 -9.01 9.93 -14.67
N GLU A 13 -10.32 9.64 -14.64
CA GLU A 13 -11.37 10.63 -14.35
C GLU A 13 -11.23 11.25 -12.95
N PHE A 14 -10.73 10.49 -11.97
CA PHE A 14 -10.41 11.01 -10.64
C PHE A 14 -9.14 11.89 -10.62
N GLY A 15 -8.29 11.78 -11.66
CA GLY A 15 -7.06 12.56 -11.81
C GLY A 15 -5.78 11.76 -11.59
N PHE A 16 -5.83 10.43 -11.47
CA PHE A 16 -4.62 9.62 -11.46
C PHE A 16 -4.00 9.54 -12.86
N GLU A 17 -2.67 9.59 -12.92
CA GLU A 17 -1.89 9.44 -14.15
C GLU A 17 -1.16 8.10 -14.17
N LEU A 18 -1.22 7.37 -15.29
CA LEU A 18 -0.39 6.18 -15.48
C LEU A 18 1.08 6.59 -15.62
N LYS A 19 1.90 6.30 -14.60
CA LYS A 19 3.33 6.64 -14.60
C LYS A 19 4.21 5.51 -15.12
N ASN A 20 3.84 4.26 -14.87
CA ASN A 20 4.62 3.11 -15.28
C ASN A 20 3.74 1.90 -15.58
N THR A 21 4.15 1.10 -16.57
CA THR A 21 3.61 -0.22 -16.85
C THR A 21 4.76 -1.22 -16.80
N SER A 22 4.63 -2.24 -15.96
CA SER A 22 5.62 -3.32 -15.84
C SER A 22 5.02 -4.65 -16.28
N GLY A 23 5.83 -5.72 -16.31
CA GLY A 23 5.31 -7.08 -16.50
C GLY A 23 4.38 -7.56 -15.37
N PHE A 24 4.34 -6.85 -14.23
CA PHE A 24 3.58 -7.23 -13.04
C PHE A 24 2.26 -6.45 -12.89
N GLY A 25 2.14 -5.30 -13.53
CA GLY A 25 1.01 -4.39 -13.32
C GLY A 25 1.28 -2.95 -13.75
N ASP A 26 0.26 -2.14 -13.60
CA ASP A 26 0.26 -0.70 -13.87
C ASP A 26 0.36 0.12 -12.58
N ASP A 27 1.17 1.18 -12.60
CA ASP A 27 1.38 2.13 -11.50
C ASP A 27 0.75 3.48 -11.90
N TYR A 28 -0.36 3.81 -11.26
CA TYR A 28 -1.00 5.11 -11.40
C TYR A 28 -0.66 6.00 -10.21
N ARG A 29 -0.48 7.30 -10.43
CA ARG A 29 -0.16 8.26 -9.36
C ARG A 29 -1.06 9.47 -9.34
N TYR A 30 -1.31 9.98 -8.14
CA TYR A 30 -2.10 11.18 -7.89
C TYR A 30 -1.39 12.05 -6.87
N GLU A 31 -1.12 13.31 -7.22
CA GLU A 31 -0.51 14.29 -6.31
C GLU A 31 -1.55 14.83 -5.32
N LEU A 32 -1.24 14.81 -4.02
CA LEU A 32 -2.15 15.29 -2.98
C LEU A 32 -2.09 16.81 -2.74
N GLY A 33 -1.08 17.49 -3.31
CA GLY A 33 -0.83 18.92 -3.14
C GLY A 33 -0.15 19.31 -1.81
N ASN A 34 0.19 18.34 -0.96
CA ASN A 34 0.93 18.54 0.30
C ASN A 34 2.35 17.94 0.25
N GLY A 35 2.89 17.75 -0.95
CA GLY A 35 4.19 17.11 -1.19
C GLY A 35 4.17 15.58 -1.17
N TRP A 36 3.01 14.96 -0.91
CA TRP A 36 2.81 13.52 -1.00
C TRP A 36 2.09 13.11 -2.30
N GLU A 37 2.34 11.88 -2.70
CA GLU A 37 1.65 11.20 -3.80
C GLU A 37 0.91 9.97 -3.26
N VAL A 38 -0.24 9.66 -3.89
CA VAL A 38 -0.93 8.38 -3.76
C VAL A 38 -0.61 7.53 -4.98
N THR A 39 -0.24 6.28 -4.74
CA THR A 39 -0.08 5.26 -5.77
C THR A 39 -1.32 4.37 -5.78
N ALA A 40 -1.90 4.16 -6.95
CA ALA A 40 -2.84 3.07 -7.22
C ALA A 40 -2.13 2.04 -8.11
N TYR A 41 -1.67 0.94 -7.48
CA TYR A 41 -1.03 -0.17 -8.16
C TYR A 41 -2.06 -1.22 -8.55
N CYS A 42 -2.14 -1.52 -9.85
CA CYS A 42 -3.06 -2.51 -10.42
C CYS A 42 -2.27 -3.71 -10.90
N SER A 43 -2.26 -4.80 -10.12
CA SER A 43 -1.54 -6.03 -10.47
C SER A 43 -2.24 -6.75 -11.63
N PHE A 44 -1.48 -7.20 -12.64
CA PHE A 44 -2.05 -8.03 -13.71
C PHE A 44 -2.37 -9.44 -13.21
N VAL A 45 -3.38 -10.07 -13.79
CA VAL A 45 -3.71 -11.46 -13.48
C VAL A 45 -2.64 -12.40 -14.04
N GLY A 46 -2.11 -13.30 -13.22
CA GLY A 46 -1.23 -14.38 -13.66
C GLY A 46 0.12 -14.42 -12.96
N ASN A 47 1.08 -15.16 -13.53
CA ASN A 47 2.43 -15.28 -13.00
C ASN A 47 3.46 -14.67 -13.97
N PRO A 48 4.01 -13.49 -13.68
CA PRO A 48 5.01 -12.82 -14.50
C PRO A 48 6.32 -13.62 -14.61
N PHE A 49 6.71 -14.36 -13.57
CA PHE A 49 7.90 -15.21 -13.62
C PHE A 49 7.75 -16.43 -14.53
N ALA A 50 6.52 -16.81 -14.85
CA ALA A 50 6.21 -17.88 -15.80
C ALA A 50 5.82 -17.35 -17.19
N ASN A 51 5.95 -16.04 -17.44
CA ASN A 51 5.46 -15.37 -18.65
C ASN A 51 3.99 -15.69 -18.98
N ASN A 52 3.16 -15.92 -17.96
CA ASN A 52 1.75 -16.23 -18.11
C ASN A 52 0.92 -15.14 -17.42
N VAL A 53 0.82 -13.98 -18.07
CA VAL A 53 0.15 -12.79 -17.55
C VAL A 53 -0.92 -12.33 -18.54
N ASP A 54 -2.12 -12.10 -18.03
CA ASP A 54 -3.21 -11.44 -18.76
C ASP A 54 -3.17 -9.94 -18.43
N ASN A 55 -2.52 -9.15 -19.29
CA ASN A 55 -2.40 -7.70 -19.12
C ASN A 55 -3.69 -6.91 -19.43
N THR A 56 -4.76 -7.60 -19.81
CA THR A 56 -6.09 -7.00 -20.01
C THR A 56 -6.92 -7.03 -18.73
N LYS A 57 -6.47 -7.75 -17.70
CA LYS A 57 -7.17 -7.87 -16.42
C LYS A 57 -6.27 -7.57 -15.24
N TYR A 58 -6.85 -6.89 -14.26
CA TYR A 58 -6.24 -6.70 -12.95
C TYR A 58 -6.74 -7.74 -11.95
N GLU A 59 -5.86 -8.24 -11.09
CA GLU A 59 -6.23 -9.12 -9.98
C GLU A 59 -6.87 -8.31 -8.85
N GLU A 60 -6.20 -7.23 -8.46
CA GLU A 60 -6.63 -6.27 -7.43
C GLU A 60 -6.13 -4.84 -7.73
N VAL A 61 -6.71 -3.85 -7.05
CA VAL A 61 -6.22 -2.46 -7.07
C VAL A 61 -5.83 -2.07 -5.65
N ASN A 62 -4.54 -1.84 -5.44
CA ASN A 62 -3.95 -1.44 -4.16
C ASN A 62 -3.67 0.06 -4.18
N ILE A 63 -4.20 0.79 -3.21
CA ILE A 63 -4.09 2.25 -3.11
C ILE A 63 -3.39 2.60 -1.80
N HIS A 64 -2.28 3.33 -1.88
CA HIS A 64 -1.46 3.68 -0.72
C HIS A 64 -0.69 4.98 -0.97
N LEU A 65 -0.11 5.58 0.07
CA LEU A 65 0.88 6.64 -0.13
C LEU A 65 2.11 6.06 -0.85
N PHE A 66 2.83 6.91 -1.58
CA PHE A 66 4.06 6.54 -2.26
C PHE A 66 5.03 5.76 -1.36
N ASP A 67 5.80 4.84 -1.96
CA ASP A 67 6.69 3.88 -1.25
C ASP A 67 5.97 2.93 -0.26
N CYS A 68 4.68 2.69 -0.50
CA CYS A 68 3.81 1.83 0.33
C CYS A 68 3.80 2.24 1.81
N ILE A 69 3.85 3.56 2.07
CA ILE A 69 3.86 4.12 3.43
C ILE A 69 2.45 4.13 4.01
N GLY A 70 2.34 3.75 5.28
CA GLY A 70 1.10 3.75 6.04
C GLY A 70 0.12 2.66 5.60
N THR A 71 -1.17 2.98 5.69
CA THR A 71 -2.28 2.06 5.39
C THR A 71 -2.36 1.77 3.89
N GLU A 72 -2.52 0.51 3.51
CA GLU A 72 -2.87 0.12 2.15
C GLU A 72 -4.37 -0.19 2.04
N TYR A 73 -5.02 0.35 1.00
CA TYR A 73 -6.43 0.13 0.70
C TYR A 73 -6.57 -0.79 -0.51
N ILE A 74 -7.27 -1.90 -0.37
CA ILE A 74 -7.38 -2.94 -1.39
C ILE A 74 -8.82 -2.98 -1.90
N CYS A 75 -9.03 -2.60 -3.17
CA CYS A 75 -10.34 -2.68 -3.80
C CYS A 75 -10.47 -4.02 -4.55
N LYS A 76 -11.39 -4.88 -4.10
CA LYS A 76 -11.67 -6.21 -4.67
C LYS A 76 -12.79 -6.22 -5.72
N SER A 77 -13.32 -5.07 -6.11
CA SER A 77 -14.21 -4.94 -7.26
C SER A 77 -14.10 -3.55 -7.90
N VAL A 78 -14.56 -3.45 -9.15
CA VAL A 78 -14.68 -2.15 -9.86
C VAL A 78 -15.66 -1.23 -9.13
N ASP A 79 -16.75 -1.80 -8.59
CA ASP A 79 -17.75 -1.04 -7.83
C ASP A 79 -17.16 -0.51 -6.52
N SER A 80 -16.38 -1.33 -5.79
CA SER A 80 -15.75 -0.86 -4.55
C SER A 80 -14.71 0.22 -4.82
N LEU A 81 -13.94 0.10 -5.90
CA LEU A 81 -13.06 1.19 -6.36
C LEU A 81 -13.86 2.47 -6.61
N LYS A 82 -14.91 2.40 -7.45
CA LYS A 82 -15.72 3.56 -7.84
C LYS A 82 -16.36 4.25 -6.63
N GLU A 83 -16.87 3.47 -5.68
CA GLU A 83 -17.55 4.01 -4.49
C GLU A 83 -16.59 4.56 -3.43
N LYS A 84 -15.38 3.99 -3.31
CA LYS A 84 -14.50 4.23 -2.16
C LYS A 84 -13.29 5.10 -2.51
N LEU A 85 -12.92 5.25 -3.78
CA LEU A 85 -11.72 5.97 -4.22
C LEU A 85 -11.60 7.36 -3.59
N ALA A 86 -12.66 8.17 -3.65
CA ALA A 86 -12.66 9.53 -3.10
C ALA A 86 -12.33 9.54 -1.60
N LYS A 87 -13.00 8.67 -0.83
CA LYS A 87 -12.79 8.55 0.61
C LYS A 87 -11.41 8.00 0.96
N VAL A 88 -10.89 7.07 0.16
CA VAL A 88 -9.54 6.53 0.32
C VAL A 88 -8.50 7.63 0.15
N VAL A 89 -8.59 8.41 -0.94
CA VAL A 89 -7.66 9.52 -1.21
C VAL A 89 -7.75 10.59 -0.12
N GLU A 90 -8.96 10.96 0.32
CA GLU A 90 -9.16 11.89 1.43
C GLU A 90 -8.51 11.38 2.72
N THR A 91 -8.66 10.09 3.04
CA THR A 91 -8.06 9.50 4.24
C THR A 91 -6.53 9.46 4.13
N LEU A 92 -5.99 9.10 2.98
CA LEU A 92 -4.54 9.11 2.74
C LEU A 92 -3.96 10.52 2.85
N LYS A 93 -4.69 11.53 2.35
CA LYS A 93 -4.34 12.95 2.53
C LYS A 93 -4.34 13.36 3.99
N SER A 94 -5.42 13.08 4.72
CA SER A 94 -5.49 13.39 6.15
C SER A 94 -4.38 12.69 6.94
N ASN A 95 -3.98 11.48 6.54
CA ASN A 95 -2.87 10.79 7.18
C ASN A 95 -1.51 11.44 6.85
N SER A 96 -1.33 11.96 5.64
CA SER A 96 -0.08 12.59 5.21
C SER A 96 0.06 14.04 5.67
N ASP A 97 -1.04 14.69 6.04
CA ASP A 97 -1.03 15.98 6.75
C ASP A 97 -0.48 15.85 8.18
N ASP A 98 -0.54 14.65 8.79
CA ASP A 98 0.08 14.33 10.09
C ASP A 98 1.20 13.29 9.91
N ASP A 99 2.37 13.76 9.49
CA ASP A 99 3.55 12.94 9.20
C ASP A 99 3.96 11.99 10.35
N ASP A 100 3.68 12.36 11.60
CA ASP A 100 4.03 11.55 12.77
C ASP A 100 3.23 10.25 12.86
N ILE A 101 2.00 10.19 12.34
CA ILE A 101 1.21 8.95 12.37
C ILE A 101 1.76 7.89 11.39
N LEU A 102 2.48 8.34 10.36
CA LEU A 102 3.16 7.50 9.37
C LEU A 102 4.49 6.94 9.88
N LYS A 103 4.95 7.35 11.07
CA LYS A 103 6.24 6.95 11.64
C LYS A 103 6.10 6.05 12.85
N CYS A 104 7.08 5.16 13.00
CA CYS A 104 7.22 4.33 14.19
C CYS A 104 7.55 5.22 15.41
N PRO A 105 6.82 5.06 16.53
CA PRO A 105 7.03 5.89 17.72
C PRO A 105 8.39 5.67 18.42
N GLU A 106 9.06 4.53 18.16
CA GLU A 106 10.30 4.17 18.83
C GLU A 106 11.55 4.58 18.05
N CYS A 107 11.49 4.58 16.70
CA CYS A 107 12.66 4.86 15.86
C CYS A 107 12.47 5.97 14.82
N ASN A 108 11.29 6.61 14.79
CA ASN A 108 10.93 7.71 13.91
C ASN A 108 11.11 7.44 12.40
N ARG A 109 11.09 6.16 11.99
CA ARG A 109 11.12 5.75 10.58
C ARG A 109 9.72 5.53 10.07
N TYR A 110 9.49 5.82 8.78
CA TYR A 110 8.24 5.47 8.12
C TYR A 110 7.92 3.99 8.22
N VAL A 111 6.64 3.70 8.35
CA VAL A 111 6.12 2.34 8.40
C VAL A 111 5.42 1.99 7.10
N GLY A 112 5.62 0.77 6.63
CA GLY A 112 4.88 0.19 5.51
C GLY A 112 4.25 -1.13 5.90
N VAL A 113 3.35 -1.63 5.07
CA VAL A 113 2.61 -2.87 5.33
C VAL A 113 3.55 -4.08 5.27
N LYS A 114 3.46 -4.95 6.29
CA LYS A 114 4.01 -6.30 6.26
C LYS A 114 2.88 -7.32 6.23
N ARG A 115 2.96 -8.26 5.29
CA ARG A 115 1.99 -9.33 5.06
C ARG A 115 2.57 -10.70 5.41
N PRO A 116 1.75 -11.62 5.94
CA PRO A 116 2.15 -13.00 6.15
C PRO A 116 2.46 -13.66 4.82
N THR A 117 3.53 -14.43 4.76
CA THR A 117 3.75 -15.35 3.64
C THR A 117 2.88 -16.60 3.80
N ARG A 118 2.73 -17.37 2.72
CA ARG A 118 1.92 -18.59 2.70
C ARG A 118 2.29 -19.53 3.86
N GLY A 119 1.30 -19.86 4.70
CA GLY A 119 1.45 -20.72 5.87
C GLY A 119 1.66 -19.99 7.20
N GLN A 120 1.89 -18.67 7.19
CA GLN A 120 2.01 -17.87 8.42
C GLN A 120 0.62 -17.47 8.95
N LYS A 121 0.44 -17.52 10.28
CA LYS A 121 -0.85 -17.30 10.97
C LYS A 121 -0.93 -15.96 11.72
N TRP A 122 -0.42 -14.88 11.13
CA TRP A 122 -0.49 -13.54 11.72
C TRP A 122 -1.16 -12.55 10.78
N LYS A 123 -1.76 -11.49 11.33
CA LYS A 123 -2.48 -10.48 10.56
C LYS A 123 -1.52 -9.38 10.09
N PRO A 124 -1.73 -8.80 8.90
CA PRO A 124 -0.92 -7.68 8.42
C PRO A 124 -0.76 -6.56 9.46
N PHE A 125 0.44 -5.99 9.52
CA PHE A 125 0.80 -4.92 10.46
C PHE A 125 1.73 -3.91 9.81
N LEU A 126 1.84 -2.72 10.39
CA LEU A 126 2.76 -1.68 9.92
C LEU A 126 4.13 -1.84 10.55
N SER A 127 5.19 -1.82 9.74
CA SER A 127 6.56 -2.05 10.18
C SER A 127 7.55 -1.00 9.68
N CYS A 128 8.44 -0.55 10.55
CA CYS A 128 9.56 0.35 10.23
C CYS A 128 10.84 -0.39 9.85
N LYS A 129 10.70 -1.46 9.05
CA LYS A 129 11.81 -2.37 8.63
C LYS A 129 12.28 -3.37 9.68
N GLY A 130 11.45 -3.67 10.69
CA GLY A 130 11.68 -4.75 11.67
C GLY A 130 12.31 -4.30 12.99
N MET A 131 12.46 -5.27 13.90
CA MET A 131 12.93 -5.06 15.26
C MET A 131 14.41 -4.66 15.30
N ILE A 132 14.73 -3.60 16.06
CA ILE A 132 16.09 -3.15 16.31
C ILE A 132 16.47 -3.56 17.73
N VAL A 133 17.55 -4.34 17.83
CA VAL A 133 18.11 -4.82 19.09
C VAL A 133 19.47 -4.16 19.29
N GLN A 134 19.75 -3.71 20.50
CA GLN A 134 21.06 -3.21 20.90
C GLN A 134 21.70 -4.16 21.91
N GLY A 135 23.04 -4.22 21.90
CA GLY A 135 23.81 -5.05 22.82
C GLY A 135 23.85 -6.53 22.43
N ARG A 136 24.48 -7.33 23.29
CA ARG A 136 24.67 -8.79 23.12
C ARG A 136 24.60 -9.50 24.47
N GLY A 137 24.31 -10.80 24.45
CA GLY A 137 24.29 -11.64 25.66
C GLY A 137 23.24 -11.17 26.68
N LYS A 138 23.67 -11.03 27.95
CA LYS A 138 22.81 -10.56 29.05
C LYS A 138 22.41 -9.07 28.93
N ASN A 139 23.12 -8.29 28.11
CA ASN A 139 22.89 -6.86 27.90
C ASN A 139 22.10 -6.59 26.60
N LYS A 140 21.34 -7.57 26.11
CA LYS A 140 20.52 -7.44 24.90
C LYS A 140 19.23 -6.72 25.26
N ASP A 141 18.92 -5.63 24.58
CA ASP A 141 17.67 -4.88 24.75
C ASP A 141 17.00 -4.55 23.40
N VAL A 142 15.69 -4.34 23.42
CA VAL A 142 14.88 -4.01 22.24
C VAL A 142 14.66 -2.50 22.20
N LEU A 143 15.43 -1.81 21.34
CA LEU A 143 15.26 -0.37 21.11
C LEU A 143 14.01 -0.05 20.29
N CYS A 144 13.68 -0.94 19.35
CA CYS A 144 12.48 -0.81 18.55
C CYS A 144 11.90 -2.18 18.27
N ARG A 145 10.61 -2.37 18.55
CA ARG A 145 9.82 -3.57 18.25
C ARG A 145 9.56 -3.73 16.76
N GLY A 146 9.76 -2.67 15.98
CA GLY A 146 9.61 -2.71 14.53
C GLY A 146 8.17 -2.62 14.06
N VAL A 147 7.23 -2.23 14.92
CA VAL A 147 5.77 -2.24 14.65
C VAL A 147 5.14 -0.92 15.05
N SER A 148 4.22 -0.40 14.22
CA SER A 148 3.32 0.70 14.58
C SER A 148 1.88 0.22 14.60
N LYS A 149 1.10 0.75 15.56
CA LYS A 149 -0.35 0.52 15.71
C LYS A 149 -1.18 1.78 15.54
N LYS A 150 -0.56 2.90 15.15
CA LYS A 150 -1.24 4.20 14.99
C LYS A 150 -2.31 4.16 13.90
N LEU A 151 -2.05 3.39 12.85
CA LEU A 151 -2.95 3.15 11.73
C LEU A 151 -3.21 1.65 11.54
N ARG A 152 -4.28 1.33 10.82
CA ARG A 152 -4.48 -0.04 10.31
C ARG A 152 -3.46 -0.30 9.21
N ALA A 153 -2.99 -1.54 9.10
CA ALA A 153 -2.05 -1.89 8.04
C ALA A 153 -2.73 -1.98 6.68
N GLU A 154 -3.90 -2.62 6.63
CA GLU A 154 -4.68 -2.70 5.41
C GLU A 154 -6.18 -2.55 5.68
N VAL A 155 -6.89 -2.09 4.67
CA VAL A 155 -8.36 -2.03 4.62
C VAL A 155 -8.80 -2.62 3.29
N ILE A 156 -9.71 -3.59 3.33
CA ILE A 156 -10.16 -4.34 2.15
C ILE A 156 -11.63 -3.99 1.90
N PHE A 157 -11.97 -3.68 0.64
CA PHE A 157 -13.32 -3.41 0.17
C PHE A 157 -13.78 -4.42 -0.87
#